data_AF-A0A1I7GVB4-F1
#
_entry.id   AF-A0A1I7GVB4-F1
#
_cell.length_a   1.000
_cell.length_b   1.000
_cell.length_c   1.000
_cell.angle_alpha   90.00
_cell.angle_beta   90.00
_cell.angle_gamma   90.00
#
_symmetry.space_group_name_H-M   'P 1'
#
loop_
_entity.id
_entity.type
_entity.pdbx_description
1 polymer ?
#
loop_
_entity_poly.entity_id
_entity_poly.type
_entity_poly.pdbx_seq_one_letter_code
_entity_poly.pdbx_strand_id
1 'polypeptide(L)'
;MNKVVCILIILFFGKNLYAQDYSDISYLKFYQLTKAHIDKDCFVDINEVSRHRVDHDTIYIKVGTKRIPFVARRKDNGFVNEFKDLSLTYQQTDDAIELRIPALRVEGITNDSLYTSGVVSYYYNNNVLDTITAVKVAFDKKNIAEILFQKSKKE
;
A
#
# COMPACT_ATOMS: atom_id res chain seq x y z
N MET A 1 4.10 14.72 -48.32
CA MET A 1 3.40 14.64 -47.01
C MET A 1 3.13 16.07 -46.55
N ASN A 2 1.85 16.48 -46.46
CA ASN A 2 1.49 17.88 -46.19
C ASN A 2 1.94 18.29 -44.78
N LYS A 3 2.57 19.47 -44.65
CA LYS A 3 3.05 20.01 -43.36
C LYS A 3 1.93 20.10 -42.31
N VAL A 4 0.70 20.36 -42.76
CA VAL A 4 -0.51 20.39 -41.92
C VAL A 4 -0.82 19.03 -41.29
N VAL A 5 -0.65 17.94 -42.05
CA VAL A 5 -0.89 16.57 -41.56
C VAL A 5 0.15 16.20 -40.50
N CYS A 6 1.41 16.63 -40.66
CA CYS A 6 2.45 16.40 -39.65
C CYS A 6 2.17 17.15 -38.34
N ILE A 7 1.68 18.39 -38.42
CA ILE A 7 1.32 19.19 -37.23
C ILE A 7 0.14 18.55 -36.48
N LEU A 8 -0.87 18.07 -37.20
CA LEU A 8 -2.02 17.38 -36.59
C LEU A 8 -1.59 16.08 -35.90
N ILE A 9 -0.69 15.29 -36.50
CA ILE A 9 -0.12 14.10 -35.88
C ILE A 9 0.64 14.47 -34.59
N ILE A 10 1.52 15.48 -34.64
CA ILE A 10 2.29 15.91 -33.47
C ILE A 10 1.38 16.42 -32.34
N LEU A 11 0.30 17.15 -32.66
CA LEU A 11 -0.67 17.60 -31.65
C LEU A 11 -1.51 16.46 -31.07
N PHE A 12 -1.83 15.44 -31.87
CA PHE A 12 -2.61 14.27 -31.44
C PHE A 12 -1.77 13.32 -30.56
N PHE A 13 -0.49 13.10 -30.91
CA PHE A 13 0.43 12.28 -30.12
C PHE A 13 1.09 13.04 -28.97
N GLY A 14 1.21 14.37 -29.06
CA GLY A 14 1.80 15.22 -28.01
C GLY A 14 1.01 15.23 -26.70
N LYS A 15 -0.31 15.01 -26.76
CA LYS A 15 -1.15 14.87 -25.56
C LYS A 15 -0.91 13.57 -24.78
N ASN A 16 -0.28 12.57 -25.39
CA ASN A 16 0.00 11.28 -24.77
C ASN A 16 1.41 11.18 -24.15
N LEU A 17 2.23 12.24 -24.22
CA LEU A 17 3.63 12.23 -23.75
C LEU A 17 3.83 12.45 -22.24
N TYR A 18 2.75 12.57 -21.46
CA TYR A 18 2.83 12.74 -20.01
C TYR A 18 2.06 11.65 -19.25
N ALA A 19 2.37 10.39 -19.51
CA ALA A 19 2.19 9.36 -18.49
C ALA A 19 3.45 9.36 -17.59
N GLN A 20 3.69 10.46 -16.87
CA GLN A 20 4.64 10.43 -15.76
C GLN A 20 3.96 9.67 -14.63
N ASP A 21 4.58 8.58 -14.17
CA ASP A 21 4.18 7.90 -12.94
C ASP A 21 4.59 8.81 -11.77
N TYR A 22 3.63 9.60 -11.27
CA TYR A 22 3.83 10.48 -10.11
C TYR A 22 3.72 9.72 -8.79
N SER A 23 3.75 8.39 -8.80
CA SER A 23 3.76 7.56 -7.60
C SER A 23 4.98 7.84 -6.71
N ASP A 24 4.73 8.11 -5.43
CA ASP A 24 5.78 8.21 -4.39
C ASP A 24 6.09 6.84 -3.77
N ILE A 25 5.69 5.74 -4.40
CA ILE A 25 5.90 4.38 -3.89
C ILE A 25 6.98 3.65 -4.69
N SER A 26 7.90 3.00 -3.97
CA SER A 26 8.82 1.99 -4.46
C SER A 26 8.25 0.60 -4.18
N TYR A 27 8.13 -0.21 -5.22
CA TYR A 27 7.61 -1.58 -5.14
C TYR A 27 8.78 -2.57 -5.12
N LEU A 28 8.88 -3.38 -4.06
CA LEU A 28 9.91 -4.39 -3.91
C LEU A 28 9.29 -5.77 -3.76
N LYS A 29 9.90 -6.77 -4.40
CA LYS A 29 9.65 -8.18 -4.10
C LYS A 29 10.39 -8.57 -2.82
N PHE A 30 9.89 -9.60 -2.14
CA PHE A 30 10.47 -10.07 -0.88
C PHE A 30 11.98 -10.34 -0.96
N TYR A 31 12.46 -10.96 -2.05
CA TYR A 31 13.88 -11.28 -2.22
C TYR A 31 14.79 -10.04 -2.40
N GLN A 32 14.21 -8.87 -2.66
CA GLN A 32 14.93 -7.60 -2.79
C GLN A 32 15.08 -6.90 -1.43
N LEU A 33 14.41 -7.39 -0.39
CA LEU A 33 14.56 -6.85 0.96
C LEU A 33 15.95 -7.15 1.50
N THR A 34 16.51 -6.14 2.16
CA THR A 34 17.83 -6.19 2.80
C THR A 34 17.73 -5.58 4.19
N LYS A 35 18.78 -5.72 5.01
CA LYS A 35 18.83 -5.10 6.34
C LYS A 35 18.64 -3.58 6.32
N ALA A 36 18.91 -2.91 5.19
CA ALA A 36 18.68 -1.47 5.02
C ALA A 36 17.18 -1.09 5.00
N HIS A 37 16.28 -2.07 5.02
CA HIS A 37 14.83 -1.86 5.08
C HIS A 37 14.26 -2.05 6.49
N ILE A 38 15.05 -2.56 7.44
CA ILE A 38 14.66 -2.64 8.85
C ILE A 38 14.43 -1.22 9.38
N ASP A 39 13.45 -1.05 10.25
CA ASP A 39 12.99 0.21 10.83
C ASP A 39 12.36 1.21 9.84
N LYS A 40 12.10 0.79 8.59
CA LYS A 40 11.36 1.61 7.63
C LYS A 40 9.87 1.30 7.63
N ASP A 41 9.06 2.33 7.39
CA ASP A 41 7.64 2.17 7.13
C ASP A 41 7.41 1.55 5.75
N CYS A 42 6.50 0.59 5.71
CA CYS A 42 6.14 -0.16 4.54
C CYS A 42 4.63 -0.45 4.53
N PHE A 43 4.14 -0.84 3.37
CA PHE A 43 2.86 -1.47 3.19
C PHE A 43 3.10 -2.84 2.56
N VAL A 44 2.42 -3.88 3.04
CA VAL A 44 2.56 -5.24 2.53
C VAL A 44 1.34 -5.56 1.69
N ASP A 45 1.53 -5.73 0.39
CA ASP A 45 0.50 -6.22 -0.53
C ASP A 45 0.51 -7.76 -0.45
N ILE A 46 -0.67 -8.34 -0.19
CA ILE A 46 -0.81 -9.75 0.20
C ILE A 46 -1.39 -10.53 -1.00
N ASN A 47 -1.00 -11.79 -1.18
CA ASN A 47 -1.44 -12.71 -2.24
C ASN A 47 -1.20 -12.23 -3.68
N GLU A 48 -2.18 -11.64 -4.34
CA GLU A 48 -2.11 -11.20 -5.75
C GLU A 48 -1.95 -9.69 -5.81
N VAL A 49 -1.19 -9.19 -6.79
CA VAL A 49 -1.05 -7.73 -6.96
C VAL A 49 -2.44 -7.16 -7.15
N SER A 50 -2.86 -6.31 -6.22
CA SER A 50 -4.19 -5.70 -6.14
C SER A 50 -4.43 -4.69 -7.28
N ARG A 51 -4.40 -5.19 -8.53
CA ARG A 51 -4.82 -4.46 -9.72
C ARG A 51 -6.33 -4.61 -9.79
N HIS A 52 -7.09 -3.53 -9.63
CA HIS A 52 -8.54 -3.44 -9.86
C HIS A 52 -9.49 -3.82 -8.69
N ARG A 53 -9.12 -3.57 -7.43
CA ARG A 53 -10.08 -3.50 -6.29
C ARG A 53 -10.88 -4.80 -6.01
N VAL A 54 -10.28 -5.98 -6.15
CA VAL A 54 -10.94 -7.23 -5.76
C VAL A 54 -10.49 -7.63 -4.36
N ASP A 55 -11.44 -7.77 -3.43
CA ASP A 55 -11.24 -8.05 -2.00
C ASP A 55 -10.76 -9.49 -1.70
N HIS A 56 -9.66 -9.93 -2.33
CA HIS A 56 -9.08 -11.26 -2.08
C HIS A 56 -8.01 -11.27 -0.96
N ASP A 57 -7.64 -10.10 -0.44
CA ASP A 57 -6.46 -9.93 0.42
C ASP A 57 -6.83 -9.63 1.86
N THR A 58 -7.52 -10.60 2.49
CA THR A 58 -7.82 -10.53 3.93
C THR A 58 -6.68 -11.12 4.75
N ILE A 59 -6.17 -10.36 5.71
CA ILE A 59 -5.25 -10.82 6.75
C ILE A 59 -5.88 -10.73 8.13
N TYR A 60 -5.74 -11.80 8.92
CA TYR A 60 -6.22 -11.84 10.30
C TYR A 60 -5.14 -11.38 11.26
N ILE A 61 -5.29 -10.16 11.80
CA ILE A 61 -4.37 -9.59 12.78
C ILE A 61 -4.97 -9.71 14.17
N LYS A 62 -4.14 -10.10 15.15
CA LYS A 62 -4.55 -10.12 16.55
C LYS A 62 -4.46 -8.70 17.13
N VAL A 63 -5.59 -8.14 17.53
CA VAL A 63 -5.71 -6.83 18.18
C VAL A 63 -6.25 -7.07 19.59
N GLY A 64 -5.39 -6.91 20.61
CA GLY A 64 -5.69 -7.34 21.97
C GLY A 64 -5.97 -8.86 22.03
N THR A 65 -7.18 -9.25 22.43
CA THR A 65 -7.60 -10.66 22.50
C THR A 65 -8.34 -11.14 21.25
N LYS A 66 -8.71 -10.24 20.33
CA LYS A 66 -9.53 -10.56 19.16
C LYS A 66 -8.68 -10.73 17.90
N ARG A 67 -9.10 -11.62 17.00
CA ARG A 67 -8.56 -11.70 15.63
C ARG A 67 -9.50 -10.94 14.70
N ILE A 68 -8.98 -9.92 14.03
CA ILE A 68 -9.75 -9.02 13.17
C ILE A 68 -9.31 -9.22 11.71
N PRO A 69 -10.25 -9.41 10.76
CA PRO A 69 -9.94 -9.53 9.34
C PRO A 69 -9.72 -8.14 8.74
N PHE A 70 -8.48 -7.77 8.49
CA PHE A 70 -8.16 -6.55 7.74
C PHE A 70 -8.03 -6.85 6.26
N VAL A 71 -8.43 -5.91 5.42
CA VAL A 71 -8.30 -5.96 3.97
C VAL A 71 -7.32 -4.87 3.52
N ALA A 72 -6.47 -5.18 2.54
CA ALA A 72 -5.62 -4.19 1.89
C ALA A 72 -6.46 -3.17 1.11
N ARG A 73 -6.37 -1.88 1.49
CA ARG A 73 -7.06 -0.78 0.81
C ARG A 73 -6.03 0.14 0.15
N ARG A 74 -6.25 0.40 -1.14
CA ARG A 74 -5.42 1.30 -1.97
C ARG A 74 -6.31 2.29 -2.72
N LYS A 75 -5.93 3.56 -2.73
CA LYS A 75 -6.51 4.54 -3.64
C LYS A 75 -5.68 4.61 -4.92
N ASP A 76 -5.80 3.58 -5.75
CA ASP A 76 -5.08 3.49 -7.02
C ASP A 76 -5.95 4.02 -8.17
N ASN A 77 -5.41 4.94 -8.97
CA ASN A 77 -6.02 5.46 -10.19
C ASN A 77 -5.20 5.13 -11.45
N GLY A 78 -4.14 4.34 -11.33
CA GLY A 78 -3.24 3.94 -12.42
C GLY A 78 -2.20 4.98 -12.85
N PHE A 79 -2.26 6.21 -12.33
CA PHE A 79 -1.38 7.32 -12.74
C PHE A 79 -0.66 8.00 -11.56
N VAL A 80 -1.29 8.01 -10.37
CA VAL A 80 -0.79 8.63 -9.15
C VAL A 80 -1.14 7.70 -8.00
N ASN A 81 -0.11 7.12 -7.37
CA ASN A 81 -0.24 6.26 -6.21
C ASN A 81 0.55 6.86 -5.05
N GLU A 82 -0.15 7.32 -4.02
CA GLU A 82 0.47 7.93 -2.85
C GLU A 82 0.55 6.91 -1.70
N PHE A 83 1.71 6.76 -1.08
CA PHE A 83 1.95 5.82 0.02
C PHE A 83 1.01 6.08 1.20
N LYS A 84 0.68 7.35 1.46
CA LYS A 84 -0.25 7.78 2.53
C LYS A 84 -1.68 7.27 2.33
N ASP A 85 -2.05 6.88 1.12
CA ASP A 85 -3.38 6.39 0.76
C ASP A 85 -3.48 4.85 0.82
N LEU A 86 -2.42 4.18 1.26
CA LEU A 86 -2.39 2.75 1.53
C LEU A 86 -2.77 2.50 2.99
N SER A 87 -3.55 1.45 3.26
CA SER A 87 -3.84 1.02 4.63
C SER A 87 -4.41 -0.39 4.68
N LEU A 88 -4.19 -1.10 5.78
CA LEU A 88 -5.01 -2.26 6.13
C LEU A 88 -6.25 -1.77 6.83
N THR A 89 -7.44 -2.05 6.29
CA THR A 89 -8.71 -1.54 6.79
C THR A 89 -9.65 -2.68 7.17
N TYR A 90 -10.32 -2.55 8.31
CA TYR A 90 -11.48 -3.35 8.67
C TYR A 90 -12.66 -2.40 8.90
N GLN A 91 -13.76 -2.63 8.19
CA GLN A 91 -15.00 -1.87 8.35
C GLN A 91 -16.03 -2.76 9.07
N GLN A 92 -16.61 -2.24 10.15
CA GLN A 92 -17.73 -2.90 10.81
C GLN A 92 -18.99 -2.64 9.97
N THR A 93 -19.78 -3.68 9.71
CA THR A 93 -20.78 -3.75 8.64
C THR A 93 -21.88 -2.69 8.65
N ASP A 94 -22.03 -1.93 9.74
CA ASP A 94 -23.16 -1.00 9.92
C ASP A 94 -22.73 0.42 10.35
N ASP A 95 -21.44 0.67 10.57
CA ASP A 95 -20.93 1.96 11.06
C ASP A 95 -19.96 2.60 10.06
N ALA A 96 -19.97 3.95 9.99
CA ALA A 96 -18.94 4.73 9.29
C ALA A 96 -17.59 4.74 10.06
N ILE A 97 -17.42 3.84 11.02
CA ILE A 97 -16.22 3.63 11.81
C ILE A 97 -15.41 2.51 11.19
N GLU A 98 -14.14 2.79 10.94
CA GLU A 98 -13.18 1.84 10.40
C GLU A 98 -11.99 1.68 11.35
N LEU A 99 -11.46 0.47 11.45
CA LEU A 99 -10.12 0.23 11.98
C LEU A 99 -9.13 0.34 10.84
N ARG A 100 -8.08 1.12 11.01
CA ARG A 100 -7.00 1.20 10.01
C ARG A 100 -5.63 1.04 10.63
N ILE A 101 -4.75 0.44 9.85
CA ILE A 101 -3.30 0.43 10.03
C ILE A 101 -2.71 1.08 8.77
N PRO A 102 -2.35 2.38 8.81
CA PRO A 102 -1.87 3.10 7.63
C PRO A 102 -0.55 2.58 7.10
N ALA A 103 0.38 2.26 7.99
CA ALA A 103 1.69 1.73 7.63
C ALA A 103 2.17 0.73 8.69
N LEU A 104 3.06 -0.15 8.25
CA LEU A 104 3.75 -1.14 9.06
C LEU A 104 5.24 -0.84 9.10
N ARG A 105 5.86 -0.85 10.28
CA ARG A 105 7.30 -0.76 10.47
C ARG A 105 7.93 -2.14 10.28
N VAL A 106 8.98 -2.25 9.48
CA VAL A 106 9.75 -3.50 9.36
C VAL A 106 10.59 -3.72 10.62
N GLU A 107 10.35 -4.81 11.34
CA GLU A 107 11.09 -5.18 12.55
C GLU A 107 12.19 -6.21 12.27
N GLY A 108 11.99 -7.04 11.26
CA GLY A 108 12.93 -8.11 10.94
C GLY A 108 12.60 -8.82 9.64
N ILE A 109 13.63 -9.35 9.00
CA ILE A 109 13.54 -10.06 7.72
C ILE A 109 14.28 -11.39 7.87
N THR A 110 13.61 -12.49 7.56
CA THR A 110 14.22 -13.82 7.43
C THR A 110 14.08 -14.32 6.01
N ASN A 111 14.56 -15.53 5.72
CA ASN A 111 14.44 -16.13 4.39
C ASN A 111 12.98 -16.39 3.99
N ASP A 112 12.11 -16.59 4.97
CA ASP A 112 10.74 -17.07 4.77
C ASP A 112 9.66 -16.13 5.34
N SER A 113 10.03 -15.13 6.15
CA SER A 113 9.05 -14.26 6.79
C SER A 113 9.52 -12.81 6.90
N LEU A 114 8.56 -11.89 6.82
CA LEU A 114 8.70 -10.48 7.15
C LEU A 114 8.00 -10.22 8.48
N TYR A 115 8.73 -9.72 9.47
CA TYR A 115 8.18 -9.30 10.75
C TYR A 115 7.98 -7.80 10.76
N THR A 116 6.80 -7.38 11.16
CA THR A 116 6.41 -5.97 11.19
C THR A 116 5.68 -5.62 12.47
N SER A 117 5.66 -4.32 12.78
CA SER A 117 4.79 -3.74 13.78
C SER A 117 3.95 -2.61 13.18
N GLY A 118 2.84 -2.27 13.82
CA GLY A 118 1.99 -1.18 13.36
C GLY A 118 1.08 -0.69 14.48
N VAL A 119 0.30 0.34 14.19
CA VAL A 119 -0.65 0.91 15.15
C VAL A 119 -2.04 0.82 14.54
N VAL A 120 -2.97 0.19 15.28
CA VAL A 120 -4.38 0.17 14.91
C VAL A 120 -5.05 1.41 15.51
N SER A 121 -5.72 2.18 14.68
CA SER A 121 -6.52 3.34 15.11
C SER A 121 -7.95 3.25 14.59
N TYR A 122 -8.88 3.83 15.35
CA TYR A 122 -10.26 4.06 14.91
C TYR A 122 -10.32 5.29 14.01
N TYR A 123 -11.07 5.19 12.92
CA TYR A 123 -11.31 6.28 11.98
C TYR A 123 -12.80 6.51 11.80
N TYR A 124 -13.20 7.77 11.66
CA TYR A 124 -14.53 8.17 11.19
C TYR A 124 -14.37 9.26 10.14
N ASN A 125 -14.93 9.04 8.95
CA ASN A 125 -14.77 9.95 7.80
C ASN A 125 -13.31 10.38 7.54
N ASN A 126 -12.38 9.42 7.57
CA ASN A 126 -10.92 9.61 7.42
C ASN A 126 -10.20 10.37 8.55
N ASN A 127 -10.89 10.76 9.62
CA ASN A 127 -10.25 11.36 10.79
C ASN A 127 -9.96 10.28 11.84
N VAL A 128 -8.78 10.34 12.44
CA VAL A 128 -8.43 9.48 13.59
C VAL A 128 -9.30 9.90 14.76
N LEU A 129 -10.05 8.95 15.30
CA LEU A 129 -10.83 9.14 16.53
C LEU A 129 -10.01 8.80 17.77
N ASP A 130 -9.32 7.65 17.72
CA ASP A 130 -8.53 7.13 18.82
C ASP A 130 -7.48 6.14 18.32
N THR A 131 -6.40 5.98 19.07
CA THR A 131 -5.36 4.98 18.82
C THR A 131 -5.51 3.84 19.80
N ILE A 132 -5.83 2.64 19.29
CA ILE A 132 -6.19 1.49 20.13
C ILE A 132 -4.94 0.87 20.73
N THR A 133 -4.04 0.40 19.86
CA THR A 133 -2.97 -0.49 20.30
C THR A 133 -1.92 -0.71 19.21
N ALA A 134 -0.71 -1.00 19.65
CA ALA A 134 0.35 -1.52 18.79
C ALA A 134 0.09 -3.00 18.49
N VAL A 135 0.33 -3.38 17.23
CA VAL A 135 0.22 -4.76 16.76
C VAL A 135 1.54 -5.22 16.18
N LYS A 136 1.78 -6.53 16.24
CA LYS A 136 2.88 -7.18 15.54
C LYS A 136 2.30 -8.20 14.57
N VAL A 137 2.85 -8.23 13.36
CA VAL A 137 2.36 -9.08 12.28
C VAL A 137 3.56 -9.74 11.61
N ALA A 138 3.49 -11.07 11.49
CA ALA A 138 4.43 -11.84 10.70
C ALA A 138 3.74 -12.23 9.39
N PHE A 139 4.39 -11.92 8.28
CA PHE A 139 3.95 -12.30 6.94
C PHE A 139 4.85 -13.39 6.39
N ASP A 140 4.27 -14.51 5.98
CA ASP A 140 5.02 -15.52 5.24
C ASP A 140 5.32 -15.02 3.83
N LYS A 141 6.56 -15.21 3.37
CA LYS A 141 7.03 -14.83 2.03
C LYS A 141 6.09 -15.28 0.91
N LYS A 142 5.52 -16.49 1.03
CA LYS A 142 4.59 -17.06 0.04
C LYS A 142 3.28 -16.26 -0.11
N ASN A 143 2.92 -15.47 0.90
CA ASN A 143 1.69 -14.68 0.92
C ASN A 143 1.97 -13.19 0.62
N ILE A 144 3.21 -12.81 0.30
CA ILE A 144 3.59 -11.42 0.01
C ILE A 144 3.72 -11.26 -1.50
N ALA A 145 2.85 -10.45 -2.09
CA ALA A 145 2.94 -10.09 -3.50
C ALA A 145 4.06 -9.07 -3.73
N GLU A 146 4.01 -7.97 -2.96
CA GLU A 146 4.91 -6.82 -3.02
C GLU A 146 5.01 -6.15 -1.64
N ILE A 147 6.14 -5.52 -1.39
CA ILE A 147 6.37 -4.64 -0.25
C ILE A 147 6.59 -3.24 -0.81
N LEU A 148 5.73 -2.32 -0.39
CA LEU A 148 5.67 -0.95 -0.86
C LEU A 148 6.38 -0.09 0.19
N PHE A 149 7.28 0.77 -0.26
CA PHE A 149 7.96 1.76 0.59
C PHE A 149 7.73 3.15 0.00
N GLN A 150 7.62 4.17 0.84
CA GLN A 150 7.66 5.54 0.34
C GLN A 150 9.05 5.84 -0.22
N LYS A 151 9.12 6.37 -1.45
CA LYS A 151 10.33 6.92 -2.04
C LYS A 151 10.77 8.11 -1.19
N SER A 152 12.05 8.16 -0.85
CA SER A 152 12.63 9.40 -0.32
C SER A 152 12.47 10.50 -1.38
N LYS A 153 11.97 11.67 -0.96
CA LYS A 153 12.05 12.86 -1.82
C LYS A 153 13.53 13.08 -2.13
N LYS A 154 13.91 13.10 -3.41
CA LYS A 154 15.21 13.65 -3.80
C LYS A 154 15.14 15.13 -3.45
N GLU A 155 15.93 15.53 -2.47
CA GLU A 155 16.24 16.93 -2.20
C GLU A 155 17.00 17.55 -3.37
#